data_AF-A0A9D1IRB3-F1
#
_entry.id   AF-A0A9D1IRB3-F1
#
_cell.length_a   1.000
_cell.length_b   1.000
_cell.length_c   1.000
_cell.angle_alpha   90.00
_cell.angle_beta   90.00
_cell.angle_gamma   90.00
#
_symmetry.space_group_name_H-M   'P 1'
#
loop_
_entity.id
_entity.type
_entity.pdbx_description
1 polymer ?
#
loop_
_entity_poly.entity_id
_entity_poly.type
_entity_poly.pdbx_seq_one_letter_code
_entity_poly.pdbx_strand_id
1 'polypeptide(L)'
;MVDFLLELGIDVKDINNIIEMNKNLVDYEDYKKNVEVLKMIGCDDKEIRNIIISNPNFIIRNNGDVVKLIKVFNNYSFTDLDMLFDSNPYLLNLDDFELIDFFDKKEKEGLSKQEIIDLVETEFDVI
;
A
#
# COMPACT_ATOMS: atom_id res chain seq x y z
N MET A 1 -18.53 2.64 5.04
CA MET A 1 -17.11 2.84 5.37
C MET A 1 -16.88 3.02 6.87
N VAL A 2 -17.53 3.99 7.54
CA VAL A 2 -17.32 4.31 8.96
C VAL A 2 -17.40 3.09 9.89
N ASP A 3 -18.51 2.33 9.87
CA ASP A 3 -18.68 1.16 10.75
C ASP A 3 -17.57 0.12 10.59
N PHE A 4 -17.14 -0.11 9.34
CA PHE A 4 -16.04 -1.02 9.05
C PHE A 4 -14.69 -0.53 9.61
N LEU A 5 -14.42 0.78 9.52
CA LEU A 5 -13.19 1.35 10.10
C LEU A 5 -13.21 1.28 11.64
N LEU A 6 -14.39 1.45 12.26
CA LEU A 6 -14.57 1.22 13.70
C LEU A 6 -14.33 -0.24 14.08
N GLU A 7 -14.83 -1.20 13.29
CA GLU A 7 -14.59 -2.63 13.49
C GLU A 7 -13.10 -3.00 13.37
N LEU A 8 -12.34 -2.32 12.50
CA LEU A 8 -10.88 -2.46 12.43
C LEU A 8 -10.16 -1.85 13.63
N GLY A 9 -10.85 -1.09 14.48
CA GLY A 9 -10.31 -0.42 15.67
C GLY A 9 -9.71 0.96 15.40
N ILE A 10 -10.06 1.61 14.29
CA ILE A 10 -9.67 2.99 14.01
C ILE A 10 -10.59 3.92 14.81
N ASP A 11 -10.03 4.93 15.48
CA ASP A 11 -10.82 5.83 16.29
C ASP A 11 -11.62 6.84 15.44
N VAL A 12 -12.62 7.47 16.06
CA VAL A 12 -13.53 8.41 15.37
C VAL A 12 -12.79 9.63 14.81
N LYS A 13 -11.71 10.07 15.46
CA LYS A 13 -10.95 11.24 15.00
C LYS A 13 -10.21 10.91 13.71
N ASP A 14 -9.54 9.76 13.66
CA ASP A 14 -8.82 9.32 12.47
C ASP A 14 -9.79 8.95 11.34
N ILE A 15 -10.95 8.35 11.65
CA ILE A 15 -12.02 8.14 10.66
C ILE A 15 -12.47 9.45 10.05
N ASN A 16 -12.69 10.50 10.84
CA ASN A 16 -13.08 11.80 10.31
C ASN A 16 -12.01 12.37 9.37
N ASN A 17 -10.73 12.21 9.69
CA ASN A 17 -9.63 12.60 8.81
C ASN A 17 -9.64 11.81 7.49
N ILE A 18 -9.82 10.49 7.56
CA ILE A 18 -9.90 9.61 6.38
C ILE A 18 -11.07 10.02 5.49
N ILE A 19 -12.26 10.21 6.06
CA ILE A 19 -13.43 10.68 5.31
C ILE A 19 -13.18 12.07 4.75
N GLU A 20 -12.49 12.95 5.48
CA GLU A 20 -12.19 14.31 5.04
C GLU A 20 -11.28 14.35 3.81
N MET A 21 -10.23 13.53 3.80
CA MET A 21 -9.31 13.39 2.66
C MET A 21 -10.00 12.77 1.45
N ASN A 22 -11.04 11.96 1.68
CA ASN A 22 -11.75 11.19 0.66
C ASN A 22 -13.21 11.65 0.44
N LYS A 23 -13.56 12.90 0.77
CA LYS A 23 -14.95 13.43 0.79
C LYS A 23 -15.77 13.19 -0.47
N ASN A 24 -15.12 13.01 -1.62
CA ASN A 24 -15.77 12.81 -2.91
C ASN A 24 -16.01 11.33 -3.28
N LEU A 25 -15.55 10.39 -2.46
CA LEU A 25 -15.50 8.95 -2.75
C LEU A 25 -16.08 8.11 -1.61
N VAL A 26 -16.99 8.70 -0.81
CA VAL A 26 -17.57 8.07 0.38
C VAL A 26 -18.44 6.85 0.05
N ASP A 27 -18.97 6.77 -1.18
CA ASP A 27 -19.78 5.65 -1.72
C ASP A 27 -18.92 4.57 -2.41
N TYR A 28 -17.60 4.57 -2.21
CA TYR A 28 -16.70 3.56 -2.78
C TYR A 28 -16.84 2.21 -2.06
N GLU A 29 -17.84 1.40 -2.41
CA GLU A 29 -18.11 0.09 -1.76
C GLU A 29 -16.92 -0.89 -1.78
N ASP A 30 -15.96 -0.68 -2.67
CA ASP A 30 -14.82 -1.56 -2.88
C ASP A 30 -13.68 -1.37 -1.86
N TYR A 31 -13.80 -0.44 -0.90
CA TYR A 31 -12.78 -0.22 0.13
C TYR A 31 -12.40 -1.50 0.91
N LYS A 32 -13.38 -2.40 1.10
CA LYS A 32 -13.16 -3.67 1.79
C LYS A 32 -12.19 -4.56 1.02
N LYS A 33 -12.20 -4.51 -0.32
CA LYS A 33 -11.31 -5.31 -1.16
C LYS A 33 -9.85 -4.92 -0.96
N ASN A 34 -9.54 -3.63 -0.76
CA ASN A 34 -8.19 -3.18 -0.48
C ASN A 34 -7.68 -3.69 0.87
N VAL A 35 -8.54 -3.73 1.88
CA VAL A 35 -8.21 -4.34 3.18
C VAL A 35 -8.02 -5.85 3.07
N GLU A 36 -8.87 -6.55 2.33
CA GLU A 36 -8.69 -7.99 2.11
C GLU A 36 -7.39 -8.31 1.38
N VAL A 37 -6.95 -7.45 0.46
CA VAL A 37 -5.65 -7.59 -0.19
C VAL A 37 -4.48 -7.47 0.80
N LEU A 38 -4.55 -6.52 1.75
CA LEU A 38 -3.54 -6.42 2.82
C LEU A 38 -3.49 -7.69 3.68
N LYS A 39 -4.64 -8.26 4.04
CA LYS A 39 -4.69 -9.54 4.76
C LYS A 39 -4.08 -10.69 3.94
N MET A 40 -4.30 -10.72 2.63
CA MET A 40 -3.76 -11.75 1.74
C MET A 40 -2.23 -11.71 1.65
N ILE A 41 -1.60 -10.56 1.87
CA ILE A 41 -0.14 -10.41 1.90
C ILE A 41 0.46 -10.54 3.30
N GLY A 42 -0.34 -10.88 4.31
CA GLY A 42 0.12 -11.20 5.66
C GLY A 42 -0.17 -10.14 6.72
N CYS A 43 -0.67 -8.94 6.36
CA CYS A 43 -0.88 -7.87 7.32
C CYS A 43 -1.89 -8.26 8.41
N ASP A 44 -1.54 -7.98 9.67
CA ASP A 44 -2.46 -8.07 10.80
C ASP A 44 -3.35 -6.82 10.94
N ASP A 45 -4.34 -6.86 11.83
CA ASP A 45 -5.26 -5.74 12.03
C ASP A 45 -4.55 -4.45 12.48
N LYS A 46 -3.42 -4.56 13.19
CA LYS A 46 -2.64 -3.39 13.65
C LYS A 46 -1.90 -2.76 12.48
N GLU A 47 -1.24 -3.54 11.65
CA GLU A 47 -0.54 -3.08 10.45
C GLU A 47 -1.53 -2.46 9.46
N ILE A 48 -2.68 -3.10 9.24
CA ILE A 48 -3.76 -2.55 8.39
C ILE A 48 -4.23 -1.20 8.91
N ARG A 49 -4.44 -1.04 10.22
CA ARG A 49 -4.80 0.24 10.82
C ARG A 49 -3.73 1.30 10.57
N ASN A 50 -2.47 0.99 10.85
CA ASN A 50 -1.35 1.90 10.67
C ASN A 50 -1.25 2.38 9.21
N ILE A 51 -1.37 1.46 8.25
CA ILE A 51 -1.35 1.74 6.81
C ILE A 51 -2.47 2.71 6.44
N ILE A 52 -3.71 2.43 6.85
CA ILE A 52 -4.88 3.25 6.50
C ILE A 52 -4.79 4.64 7.13
N ILE A 53 -4.36 4.74 8.39
CA ILE A 53 -4.25 6.03 9.10
C ILE A 53 -3.14 6.88 8.47
N SER A 54 -2.01 6.27 8.10
CA SER A 54 -0.85 6.97 7.53
C SER A 54 -1.05 7.33 6.05
N ASN A 55 -1.72 6.47 5.29
CA ASN A 55 -2.08 6.69 3.89
C ASN A 55 -3.60 6.54 3.66
N PRO A 56 -4.43 7.52 4.09
CA PRO A 56 -5.89 7.43 3.94
C PRO A 56 -6.39 7.30 2.51
N ASN A 57 -5.60 7.68 1.51
CA ASN A 57 -6.00 7.57 0.10
C ASN A 57 -5.89 6.12 -0.41
N PHE A 58 -5.13 5.25 0.25
CA PHE A 58 -5.02 3.84 -0.13
C PHE A 58 -6.39 3.15 -0.18
N ILE A 59 -7.25 3.43 0.81
CA ILE A 59 -8.50 2.71 0.99
C ILE A 59 -9.51 2.91 -0.15
N ILE A 60 -9.35 3.99 -0.92
CA ILE A 60 -10.19 4.30 -2.09
C ILE A 60 -9.51 4.00 -3.44
N ARG A 61 -8.26 3.51 -3.44
CA ARG A 61 -7.57 3.15 -4.68
C ARG A 61 -8.33 2.05 -5.41
N ASN A 62 -8.24 2.04 -6.74
CA ASN A 62 -8.77 0.94 -7.54
C ASN A 62 -8.11 -0.38 -7.11
N ASN A 63 -8.91 -1.31 -6.61
CA ASN A 63 -8.41 -2.59 -6.12
C ASN A 63 -7.63 -3.40 -7.17
N GLY A 64 -8.03 -3.31 -8.45
CA GLY A 64 -7.32 -3.98 -9.54
C GLY A 64 -5.89 -3.47 -9.70
N ASP A 65 -5.65 -2.17 -9.52
CA ASP A 65 -4.33 -1.57 -9.63
C ASP A 65 -3.47 -1.88 -8.40
N VAL A 66 -4.07 -1.91 -7.20
CA VAL A 66 -3.40 -2.40 -5.98
C VAL A 66 -2.93 -3.85 -6.15
N VAL A 67 -3.78 -4.72 -6.71
CA VAL A 67 -3.43 -6.13 -6.98
C VAL A 67 -2.31 -6.25 -8.01
N LYS A 68 -2.28 -5.40 -9.06
CA LYS A 68 -1.18 -5.41 -10.03
C LYS A 68 0.14 -4.97 -9.38
N LEU A 69 0.12 -3.91 -8.58
CA LEU A 69 1.29 -3.43 -7.85
C LEU A 69 1.89 -4.54 -6.98
N ILE A 70 1.06 -5.20 -6.16
CA ILE A 70 1.51 -6.30 -5.29
C ILE A 70 2.06 -7.48 -6.10
N LYS A 71 1.51 -7.77 -7.29
CA LYS A 71 2.08 -8.79 -8.17
C LYS A 71 3.47 -8.42 -8.66
N VAL A 72 3.74 -7.14 -8.94
CA VAL A 72 5.08 -6.68 -9.31
C VAL A 72 6.06 -6.92 -8.15
N PHE A 73 5.72 -6.48 -6.94
CA PHE A 73 6.55 -6.76 -5.75
C PHE A 73 6.85 -8.26 -5.58
N ASN A 74 5.83 -9.13 -5.67
CA ASN A 74 6.02 -10.58 -5.57
C ASN A 74 6.90 -11.15 -6.69
N ASN A 75 6.76 -10.67 -7.93
CA ASN A 75 7.60 -11.09 -9.06
C ASN A 75 9.07 -10.67 -8.86
N TYR A 76 9.28 -9.55 -8.18
CA TYR A 76 10.59 -9.09 -7.74
C TYR A 76 11.06 -9.73 -6.43
N SER A 77 10.41 -10.80 -5.97
CA SER A 77 10.85 -11.64 -4.84
C SER A 77 10.90 -10.91 -3.49
N PHE A 78 10.13 -9.85 -3.31
CA PHE A 78 9.88 -9.30 -1.98
C PHE A 78 9.07 -10.32 -1.17
N THR A 79 9.51 -10.65 0.05
CA THR A 79 8.90 -11.71 0.88
C THR A 79 8.12 -11.18 2.08
N ASP A 80 8.43 -9.97 2.55
CA ASP A 80 7.90 -9.40 3.78
C ASP A 80 7.08 -8.13 3.48
N LEU A 81 6.06 -8.27 2.64
CA LEU A 81 5.25 -7.14 2.16
C LEU A 81 4.41 -6.49 3.26
N ASP A 82 4.01 -7.26 4.26
CA ASP A 82 3.35 -6.78 5.47
C ASP A 82 4.23 -5.75 6.20
N MET A 83 5.46 -6.12 6.52
CA MET A 83 6.43 -5.24 7.19
C MET A 83 6.81 -4.05 6.31
N LEU A 84 7.00 -4.28 5.00
CA LEU A 84 7.35 -3.22 4.04
C LEU A 84 6.26 -2.15 3.98
N PHE A 85 4.99 -2.54 3.84
CA PHE A 85 3.91 -1.56 3.72
C PHE A 85 3.50 -0.96 5.06
N ASP A 86 3.63 -1.65 6.19
CA ASP A 86 3.45 -1.02 7.51
C ASP A 86 4.52 0.07 7.75
N SER A 87 5.77 -0.22 7.34
CA SER A 87 6.89 0.72 7.49
C SER A 87 6.85 1.88 6.48
N ASN A 88 6.40 1.61 5.25
CA ASN A 88 6.23 2.63 4.21
C ASN A 88 4.87 2.49 3.47
N PRO A 89 3.77 2.98 4.08
CA PRO A 89 2.42 2.90 3.52
C PRO A 89 2.23 3.63 2.19
N TYR A 90 3.12 4.56 1.84
CA TYR A 90 2.99 5.36 0.61
C TYR A 90 3.47 4.61 -0.63
N LEU A 91 4.21 3.51 -0.49
CA LEU A 91 4.49 2.58 -1.60
C LEU A 91 3.20 2.08 -2.26
N LEU A 92 2.12 1.96 -1.48
CA LEU A 92 0.80 1.59 -1.96
C LEU A 92 0.11 2.69 -2.78
N ASN A 93 0.77 3.81 -3.09
CA ASN A 93 0.30 4.81 -4.06
C ASN A 93 0.85 4.60 -5.47
N LEU A 94 1.91 3.81 -5.63
CA LEU A 94 2.51 3.55 -6.93
C LEU A 94 1.55 2.80 -7.85
N ASP A 95 1.66 3.08 -9.14
CA ASP A 95 1.15 2.18 -10.17
C ASP A 95 2.20 1.11 -10.50
N ASP A 96 1.73 -0.02 -11.03
CA ASP A 96 2.59 -1.16 -11.36
C ASP A 96 3.67 -0.80 -12.38
N PHE A 97 3.36 0.06 -13.36
CA PHE A 97 4.33 0.51 -14.36
C PHE A 97 5.42 1.41 -13.78
N GLU A 98 5.13 2.24 -12.77
CA GLU A 98 6.13 3.11 -12.14
C GLU A 98 7.20 2.28 -11.43
N LEU A 99 6.76 1.22 -10.75
CA LEU A 99 7.65 0.30 -10.06
C LEU A 99 8.48 -0.54 -11.05
N ILE A 100 7.87 -1.01 -12.15
CA ILE A 100 8.58 -1.71 -13.22
C ILE A 100 9.64 -0.79 -13.85
N ASP A 101 9.28 0.45 -14.19
CA ASP A 101 10.21 1.41 -14.78
C ASP A 101 11.38 1.73 -13.84
N PHE A 102 11.12 1.81 -12.53
CA PHE A 102 12.16 1.95 -11.52
C PHE A 102 13.13 0.76 -11.54
N PHE A 103 12.61 -0.47 -11.50
CA PHE A 103 13.43 -1.67 -11.54
C PHE A 103 14.26 -1.77 -12.82
N ASP A 104 13.63 -1.59 -13.98
CA ASP A 104 14.30 -1.58 -15.28
C ASP A 104 15.43 -0.56 -15.36
N LYS A 105 15.22 0.64 -14.78
CA LYS A 105 16.24 1.68 -14.71
C LYS A 105 17.41 1.23 -13.84
N LYS A 106 17.16 0.67 -12.66
CA LYS A 106 18.22 0.22 -11.74
C LYS A 106 19.01 -0.97 -12.28
N GLU A 107 18.35 -1.90 -12.95
CA GLU A 107 19.04 -3.00 -13.64
C GLU A 107 19.95 -2.48 -14.77
N LYS A 108 19.51 -1.48 -15.54
CA LYS A 108 20.34 -0.80 -16.56
C LYS A 108 21.51 -0.03 -15.97
N GLU A 109 21.37 0.48 -14.74
CA GLU A 109 22.46 1.08 -13.96
C GLU A 109 23.46 0.02 -13.44
N GLY A 110 23.16 -1.27 -13.60
CA GLY A 110 24.05 -2.38 -13.25
C GLY A 110 23.82 -2.96 -11.85
N LEU A 111 22.75 -2.55 -11.17
CA LEU A 111 22.43 -3.08 -9.84
C LEU A 111 21.84 -4.49 -9.97
N SER A 112 22.19 -5.34 -9.01
CA SER A 112 21.58 -6.65 -8.83
C SER A 112 20.17 -6.52 -8.25
N LYS A 113 19.36 -7.56 -8.45
CA LYS A 113 18.00 -7.64 -7.89
C LYS A 113 17.96 -7.41 -6.38
N GLN A 114 18.95 -7.93 -5.64
CA GLN A 114 19.01 -7.75 -4.18
C GLN A 114 19.29 -6.30 -3.81
N GLU A 115 20.25 -5.64 -4.47
CA GLU A 115 20.55 -4.21 -4.23
C GLU A 115 19.32 -3.33 -4.51
N ILE A 116 18.52 -3.68 -5.51
CA ILE A 116 17.28 -2.97 -5.84
C ILE A 116 16.23 -3.15 -4.74
N ILE A 117 16.06 -4.37 -4.21
CA ILE A 117 15.16 -4.64 -3.09
C ILE A 117 15.58 -3.81 -1.88
N ASP A 118 16.88 -3.86 -1.52
CA ASP A 118 17.43 -3.13 -0.39
C ASP A 118 17.18 -1.61 -0.53
N LEU A 119 17.29 -1.05 -1.75
CA LEU A 119 16.97 0.36 -2.03
C LEU A 119 15.49 0.68 -1.79
N VAL A 120 14.57 -0.21 -2.16
CA VAL A 120 13.14 0.03 -1.92
C VAL A 120 12.82 0.00 -0.43
N GLU A 121 13.42 -0.94 0.31
CA GLU A 121 13.20 -1.10 1.75
C GLU A 121 13.80 0.04 2.59
N THR A 122 14.82 0.74 2.08
CA THR A 122 15.59 1.72 2.87
C THR A 122 15.51 3.16 2.37
N GLU A 123 15.26 3.40 1.07
CA GLU A 123 15.47 4.70 0.43
C GLU A 123 14.31 5.20 -0.46
N PHE A 124 13.18 4.48 -0.54
CA PHE A 124 12.11 4.82 -1.50
C PHE A 124 11.28 6.08 -1.17
N ASP A 125 11.72 6.93 -0.24
CA ASP A 125 11.04 8.18 0.12
C ASP A 125 11.18 9.32 -0.92
N VAL A 126 11.64 9.02 -2.15
CA VAL A 126 12.16 10.03 -3.11
C VAL A 126 11.45 10.04 -4.48
N ILE A 127 10.23 9.50 -4.60
CA ILE A 127 9.44 9.62 -5.85
C ILE A 127 8.13 10.37 -5.59
#